data_AF-A0A967FWQ6-F1
#
_entry.id   AF-A0A967FWQ6-F1
#
_cell.length_a   1.000
_cell.length_b   1.000
_cell.length_c   1.000
_cell.angle_alpha   90.00
_cell.angle_beta   90.00
_cell.angle_gamma   90.00
#
_symmetry.space_group_name_H-M   'P 1'
#
loop_
_entity.id
_entity.type
_entity.pdbx_description
1 polymer ?
#
loop_
_entity_poly.entity_id
_entity_poly.type
_entity_poly.pdbx_seq_one_letter_code
_entity_poly.pdbx_strand_id
1 'polypeptide(L)'
;MIAKHQTVIDQLEGTIRKTEEQARRHYEISLPSAEIDYSLRGRCAAQARVDSNGQTFLRINLQLLSDNLNDYLRQTIPHEIAHLVVNWQARKRHRRPRPHGP
;
A
#
# COMPACT_ATOMS: atom_id res chain seq x y z
N MET A 1 7.28 25.20 4.45
CA MET A 1 7.02 24.09 3.49
C MET A 1 7.33 22.71 4.06
N ILE A 2 8.39 22.53 4.85
CA ILE A 2 8.76 21.21 5.43
C ILE A 2 7.67 20.60 6.34
N ALA A 3 7.06 21.40 7.22
CA ALA A 3 6.04 20.90 8.16
C ALA A 3 4.77 20.34 7.48
N LYS A 4 4.36 20.91 6.33
CA LYS A 4 3.16 20.46 5.62
C LYS A 4 3.34 19.08 4.99
N HIS A 5 4.52 18.81 4.43
CA HIS A 5 4.84 17.48 3.88
C HIS A 5 4.95 16.42 4.97
N GLN A 6 5.50 16.77 6.14
CA GLN A 6 5.57 15.84 7.26
C GLN A 6 4.16 15.41 7.71
N THR A 7 3.24 16.34 7.90
CA THR A 7 1.85 16.01 8.28
C THR A 7 1.14 15.12 7.25
N VAL A 8 1.37 15.36 5.95
CA VAL A 8 0.81 14.53 4.87
C VAL A 8 1.35 13.11 4.93
N ILE A 9 2.66 12.94 5.16
CA ILE A 9 3.31 11.64 5.32
C ILE A 9 2.76 10.92 6.55
N ASP A 10 2.69 11.60 7.70
CA ASP A 10 2.21 11.01 8.95
C ASP A 10 0.76 10.48 8.82
N GLN A 11 -0.12 11.25 8.16
CA GLN A 11 -1.50 10.83 7.89
C GLN A 11 -1.59 9.64 6.95
N LEU A 12 -0.73 9.60 5.93
CA LEU A 12 -0.65 8.47 5.02
C LEU A 12 -0.19 7.20 5.75
N GLU A 13 0.92 7.29 6.49
CA GLU A 13 1.50 6.15 7.21
C GLU A 13 0.53 5.61 8.27
N GLY A 14 -0.13 6.48 9.02
CA GLY A 14 -1.18 6.09 9.97
C GLY A 14 -2.33 5.35 9.29
N THR A 15 -2.74 5.80 8.11
CA THR A 15 -3.79 5.13 7.32
C THR A 15 -3.32 3.77 6.81
N ILE A 16 -2.10 3.67 6.27
CA ILE A 16 -1.49 2.41 5.84
C ILE A 16 -1.52 1.40 6.99
N ARG A 17 -1.00 1.76 8.16
CA ARG A 17 -0.94 0.85 9.32
C ARG A 17 -2.33 0.41 9.79
N LYS A 18 -3.30 1.34 9.84
CA LYS A 18 -4.69 1.02 10.18
C LYS A 18 -5.31 0.04 9.18
N THR A 19 -5.14 0.28 7.88
CA THR A 19 -5.69 -0.58 6.82
C THR A 19 -5.02 -1.96 6.80
N GLU A 20 -3.70 -2.04 7.02
CA GLU A 20 -2.99 -3.31 7.19
C GLU A 20 -3.55 -4.11 8.39
N GLU A 21 -3.76 -3.46 9.53
CA GLU A 21 -4.33 -4.12 10.71
C GLU A 21 -5.74 -4.64 10.44
N GLN A 22 -6.58 -3.82 9.82
CA GLN A 22 -7.93 -4.24 9.40
C GLN A 22 -7.87 -5.45 8.47
N ALA A 23 -6.96 -5.45 7.49
CA ALA A 23 -6.78 -6.58 6.57
C ALA A 23 -6.30 -7.85 7.29
N ARG A 24 -5.31 -7.75 8.19
CA ARG A 24 -4.83 -8.89 9.00
C ARG A 24 -5.97 -9.52 9.80
N ARG A 25 -6.77 -8.68 10.48
CA ARG A 25 -7.90 -9.12 11.30
C ARG A 25 -9.00 -9.74 10.45
N HIS A 26 -9.38 -9.10 9.35
CA HIS A 26 -10.50 -9.54 8.51
C HIS A 26 -10.21 -10.86 7.79
N TYR A 27 -8.99 -11.03 7.27
CA TYR A 27 -8.60 -12.23 6.51
C TYR A 27 -7.87 -13.28 7.34
N GLU A 28 -7.65 -13.02 8.63
CA GLU A 28 -6.93 -13.92 9.55
C GLU A 28 -5.54 -14.34 9.03
N ILE A 29 -4.80 -13.37 8.47
CA ILE A 29 -3.48 -13.59 7.88
C ILE A 29 -2.36 -12.83 8.62
N SER A 30 -1.17 -13.42 8.62
CA SER A 30 0.07 -12.77 9.05
C SER A 30 0.69 -11.96 7.89
N LEU A 31 -0.01 -10.93 7.40
CA LEU A 31 0.54 -10.01 6.40
C LEU A 31 1.64 -9.14 7.03
N PRO A 32 2.88 -9.11 6.54
CA PRO A 32 3.92 -8.22 7.06
C PRO A 32 3.52 -6.75 6.90
N SER A 33 4.07 -5.90 7.76
CA SER A 33 3.98 -4.45 7.55
C SER A 33 4.77 -4.07 6.31
N ALA A 34 4.18 -3.26 5.43
CA ALA A 34 4.85 -2.80 4.23
C ALA A 34 5.96 -1.80 4.53
N GLU A 35 7.08 -1.95 3.85
CA GLU A 35 8.08 -0.91 3.67
C GLU A 35 7.54 0.13 2.69
N ILE A 36 7.75 1.41 3.00
CA ILE A 36 7.17 2.52 2.23
C ILE A 36 8.30 3.22 1.46
N ASP A 37 8.15 3.28 0.14
CA ASP A 37 9.11 3.90 -0.79
C ASP A 37 8.46 5.08 -1.51
N TYR A 38 8.94 6.30 -1.25
CA TYR A 38 8.42 7.54 -1.83
C TYR A 38 9.08 7.92 -3.18
N SER A 39 9.84 7.01 -3.79
CA SER A 39 10.55 7.23 -5.07
C SER A 39 9.69 7.06 -6.31
N LEU A 40 8.41 6.69 -6.20
CA LEU A 40 7.54 6.52 -7.36
C LEU A 40 7.34 7.86 -8.09
N ARG A 41 7.40 7.82 -9.43
CA ARG A 41 7.28 8.99 -10.32
C ARG A 41 6.32 8.66 -11.48
N GLY A 42 5.91 9.70 -12.21
CA GLY A 42 4.99 9.59 -13.34
C GLY A 42 3.52 9.71 -12.92
N ARG A 43 2.62 9.07 -13.69
CA ARG A 43 1.16 9.18 -13.51
C ARG A 43 0.57 8.17 -12.53
N CYS A 44 1.37 7.22 -12.06
CA CYS A 44 0.94 6.20 -11.11
C CYS A 44 0.97 6.77 -9.68
N ALA A 45 -0.14 6.63 -8.95
CA ALA A 45 -0.29 7.13 -7.58
C ALA A 45 0.43 6.24 -6.56
N ALA A 46 0.19 4.93 -6.61
CA ALA A 46 0.83 3.96 -5.72
C ALA A 46 0.97 2.60 -6.39
N GLN A 47 1.83 1.74 -5.83
CA GLN A 47 1.98 0.34 -6.22
C GLN A 47 2.29 -0.55 -5.03
N ALA A 48 1.54 -1.64 -4.91
CA ALA A 48 1.81 -2.75 -4.00
C ALA A 48 2.72 -3.81 -4.63
N ARG A 49 3.71 -4.29 -3.87
CA ARG A 49 4.59 -5.40 -4.27
C ARG A 49 4.86 -6.36 -3.12
N VAL A 50 5.01 -7.63 -3.47
CA VAL A 50 5.55 -8.66 -2.57
C VAL A 50 6.73 -9.29 -3.28
N ASP A 51 7.90 -9.28 -2.67
CA ASP A 51 9.10 -9.87 -3.28
C ASP A 51 9.18 -11.40 -3.06
N SER A 52 10.25 -12.02 -3.56
CA SER A 52 10.50 -13.46 -3.45
C SER A 52 10.81 -13.93 -2.02
N ASN A 53 11.45 -13.08 -1.21
CA ASN A 53 11.77 -13.38 0.20
C ASN A 53 10.55 -13.20 1.10
N GLY A 54 9.58 -12.51 0.56
CA GLY A 54 8.30 -12.32 1.12
C GLY A 54 8.08 -11.00 1.85
N GLN A 55 8.92 -10.02 1.58
CA GLN A 55 8.75 -8.66 2.05
C GLN A 55 7.69 -7.92 1.22
N THR A 56 6.93 -7.06 1.89
CA THR A 56 5.84 -6.27 1.31
C THR A 56 6.29 -4.82 1.15
N PHE A 57 5.97 -4.20 0.02
CA PHE A 57 6.36 -2.83 -0.30
C PHE A 57 5.16 -2.04 -0.82
N LEU A 58 5.05 -0.79 -0.39
CA LEU A 58 4.18 0.22 -0.98
C LEU A 58 5.06 1.32 -1.58
N ARG A 59 5.00 1.48 -2.89
CA ARG A 59 5.66 2.59 -3.58
C ARG A 59 4.66 3.71 -3.77
N ILE A 60 4.97 4.91 -3.29
CA ILE A 60 4.06 6.06 -3.22
C ILE A 60 4.64 7.22 -4.03
N ASN A 61 3.80 7.82 -4.87
CA ASN A 61 4.18 9.04 -5.58
C ASN A 61 3.96 10.26 -4.69
N LEU A 62 5.06 10.77 -4.12
CA LEU A 62 5.01 11.86 -3.14
C LEU A 62 4.40 13.17 -3.69
N GLN A 63 4.58 13.44 -4.99
CA GLN A 63 3.99 14.62 -5.63
C GLN A 63 2.46 14.47 -5.66
N LEU A 64 1.96 13.37 -6.21
CA LEU A 64 0.51 13.13 -6.31
C LEU A 64 -0.15 12.99 -4.95
N LEU A 65 0.55 12.44 -3.95
CA LEU A 65 0.10 12.40 -2.56
C LEU A 65 -0.12 13.81 -2.01
N SER A 66 0.85 14.70 -2.21
CA SER A 66 0.77 16.07 -1.71
C SER A 66 -0.39 16.85 -2.34
N ASP A 67 -0.70 16.53 -3.60
CA ASP A 67 -1.77 17.17 -4.36
C ASP A 67 -3.16 16.55 -4.07
N ASN A 68 -3.22 15.27 -3.67
CA ASN A 68 -4.48 14.50 -3.59
C ASN A 68 -4.57 13.59 -2.34
N LEU A 69 -4.10 14.06 -1.18
CA LEU A 69 -4.05 13.28 0.07
C LEU A 69 -5.36 12.55 0.37
N ASN A 70 -6.49 13.25 0.28
CA ASN A 70 -7.81 12.70 0.59
C ASN A 70 -8.17 11.45 -0.24
N ASP A 71 -7.76 11.41 -1.50
CA ASP A 71 -8.02 10.25 -2.37
C ASP A 71 -7.07 9.09 -2.07
N TYR A 72 -5.83 9.40 -1.66
CA TYR A 72 -4.93 8.39 -1.11
C TYR A 72 -5.53 7.68 0.10
N LEU A 73 -6.03 8.45 1.07
CA LEU A 73 -6.53 7.89 2.32
C LEU A 73 -7.80 7.05 2.12
N ARG A 74 -8.69 7.48 1.21
CA ARG A 74 -10.00 6.83 1.02
C ARG A 74 -10.01 5.71 -0.01
N GLN A 75 -9.15 5.77 -1.02
CA GLN A 75 -9.23 4.87 -2.18
C GLN A 75 -7.90 4.17 -2.46
N THR A 76 -6.83 4.93 -2.69
CA THR A 76 -5.54 4.36 -3.14
C THR A 76 -4.95 3.40 -2.11
N ILE A 77 -4.87 3.78 -0.83
CA ILE A 77 -4.29 2.91 0.20
C ILE A 77 -5.12 1.64 0.42
N PRO A 78 -6.45 1.70 0.61
CA PRO A 78 -7.28 0.48 0.64
C PRO A 78 -7.07 -0.44 -0.57
N HIS A 79 -6.99 0.13 -1.77
CA HIS A 79 -6.75 -0.61 -3.01
C HIS A 79 -5.40 -1.32 -3.01
N GLU A 80 -4.31 -0.62 -2.71
CA GLU A 80 -2.97 -1.22 -2.69
C GLU A 80 -2.82 -2.27 -1.60
N ILE A 81 -3.43 -2.07 -0.42
CA ILE A 81 -3.44 -3.10 0.63
C ILE A 81 -4.19 -4.35 0.17
N ALA A 82 -5.30 -4.21 -0.56
CA ALA A 82 -5.99 -5.37 -1.15
C ALA A 82 -5.08 -6.14 -2.11
N HIS A 83 -4.28 -5.44 -2.93
CA HIS A 83 -3.24 -6.09 -3.76
C HIS A 83 -2.17 -6.79 -2.92
N LEU A 84 -1.69 -6.19 -1.83
CA LEU A 84 -0.74 -6.85 -0.93
C LEU A 84 -1.33 -8.14 -0.34
N VAL A 85 -2.57 -8.12 0.12
CA VAL A 85 -3.26 -9.32 0.66
C VAL A 85 -3.28 -10.43 -0.39
N VAL A 86 -3.75 -10.11 -1.60
CA VAL A 86 -3.89 -11.09 -2.69
C VAL A 86 -2.52 -11.63 -3.11
N ASN A 87 -1.52 -10.76 -3.31
CA ASN A 87 -0.17 -11.16 -3.71
C ASN A 87 0.52 -12.00 -2.63
N TRP A 88 0.39 -11.60 -1.36
CA TRP A 88 0.93 -12.32 -0.20
C TRP A 88 0.35 -13.74 -0.11
N GLN A 89 -0.96 -13.88 -0.23
CA GLN A 89 -1.59 -15.19 -0.18
C GLN A 89 -1.28 -16.04 -1.41
N ALA A 90 -1.27 -15.43 -2.60
CA ALA A 90 -0.99 -16.14 -3.84
C ALA A 90 0.43 -16.70 -3.90
N ARG A 91 1.41 -15.99 -3.33
CA ARG A 91 2.80 -16.50 -3.23
C ARG A 91 2.85 -17.82 -2.46
N LYS A 92 2.09 -17.95 -1.37
CA LYS A 92 2.07 -19.17 -0.53
C LYS A 92 1.55 -20.37 -1.32
N ARG A 93 0.81 -20.11 -2.39
CA ARG A 93 0.21 -21.09 -3.30
C ARG A 93 0.93 -21.17 -4.65
N HIS A 94 2.06 -20.47 -4.83
CA HIS A 94 2.79 -20.32 -6.10
C HIS A 94 1.90 -19.85 -7.28
N ARG A 95 0.92 -18.97 -7.02
CA ARG A 95 0.01 -18.41 -8.04
C ARG A 95 0.35 -16.96 -8.34
N ARG A 96 0.07 -16.52 -9.58
CA ARG A 96 0.15 -15.11 -10.02
C ARG A 96 -1.26 -14.56 -10.28
N PRO A 97 -1.84 -13.80 -9.35
CA PRO A 97 -3.18 -13.24 -9.51
C PRO A 97 -3.18 -12.13 -10.57
N ARG A 98 -4.32 -11.96 -11.27
CA ARG A 98 -4.52 -10.83 -12.18
C ARG A 98 -4.72 -9.53 -11.36
N PRO A 99 -4.33 -8.35 -11.88
CA PRO A 99 -4.46 -7.09 -11.13
C PRO A 99 -5.87 -6.83 -10.62
N HIS A 100 -6.90 -7.01 -11.45
CA HIS A 100 -8.29 -6.88 -11.02
C HIS A 100 -9.06 -8.13 -11.47
N GLY A 101 -9.59 -8.88 -10.49
CA GLY A 101 -10.37 -10.09 -10.71
C GLY A 101 -11.85 -9.88 -10.34
N PRO A 102 -12.76 -10.76 -10.80
CA PRO A 102 -14.14 -10.79 -10.34
C PRO A 102 -14.26 -11.16 -8.85
#